data_AF-A0A4Q3TGF8-F1
#
_entry.id   AF-A0A4Q3TGF8-F1
#
_cell.length_a   1.000
_cell.length_b   1.000
_cell.length_c   1.000
_cell.angle_alpha   90.00
_cell.angle_beta   90.00
_cell.angle_gamma   90.00
#
_symmetry.space_group_name_H-M   'P 1'
#
loop_
_entity.id
_entity.type
_entity.pdbx_description
1 polymer ?
#
loop_
_entity_poly.entity_id
_entity_poly.type
_entity_poly.pdbx_seq_one_letter_code
_entity_poly.pdbx_strand_id
1 'polypeptide(L)'
;EKLTAKLQGKLAFWGPKMGANAPRKPVVPRALEGNTLKLEGQTIEIRGTQGLLAHRPYAWIPSIKTIVGNIGVFGNMHVWTADTQTAAERAAWVAQLDEMAALKPELVIPGHMKSGTAVDARTIAFTKDYLQTFEKNLAASKNSAELIGAMKKSYPQVTDGAMSLDIGAKVNTGEMKW
;
A
#
# COMPACT_ATOMS: atom_id res chain seq x y z
N GLU A 1 11.10 -1.35 18.25
CA GLU A 1 12.35 -0.59 18.06
C GLU A 1 12.17 0.71 17.26
N LYS A 2 11.77 0.65 15.98
CA LYS A 2 11.64 1.85 15.12
C LYS A 2 10.61 2.91 15.58
N LEU A 3 9.52 2.50 16.24
CA LEU A 3 8.48 3.43 16.69
C LEU A 3 8.96 4.33 17.83
N THR A 4 9.55 3.74 18.88
CA THR A 4 10.08 4.48 20.04
C THR A 4 11.14 5.49 19.62
N ALA A 5 12.07 5.09 18.74
CA ALA A 5 13.15 5.96 18.28
C ALA A 5 12.64 7.19 17.50
N LYS A 6 11.54 7.07 16.76
CA LYS A 6 10.97 8.17 15.94
C LYS A 6 9.98 9.06 16.71
N LEU A 7 9.57 8.66 17.91
CA LEU A 7 8.49 9.30 18.66
C LEU A 7 8.73 10.79 18.90
N GLN A 8 9.90 11.12 19.47
CA GLN A 8 10.24 12.50 19.79
C GLN A 8 10.32 13.38 18.54
N GLY A 9 10.94 12.87 17.47
CA GLY A 9 11.00 13.59 16.19
C GLY A 9 9.61 13.86 15.58
N LYS A 10 8.69 12.89 15.66
CA LYS A 10 7.31 13.08 15.18
C LYS A 10 6.55 14.10 16.03
N LEU A 11 6.71 14.08 17.35
CA LEU A 11 6.10 15.08 18.24
C LEU A 11 6.62 16.49 17.93
N ALA A 12 7.94 16.66 17.79
CA ALA A 12 8.56 17.94 17.46
C ALA A 12 8.09 18.48 16.11
N PHE A 13 7.96 17.61 15.10
CA PHE A 13 7.53 18.02 13.76
C PHE A 13 6.03 18.36 13.68
N TRP A 14 5.17 17.50 14.24
CA TRP A 14 3.72 17.62 14.08
C TRP A 14 3.04 18.46 15.15
N GLY A 15 3.62 18.56 16.36
CA GLY A 15 3.07 19.33 17.47
C GLY A 15 2.69 20.77 17.07
N PRO A 16 3.65 21.56 16.54
CA PRO A 16 3.38 22.92 16.10
C PRO A 16 2.39 23.02 14.93
N LYS A 17 2.35 22.01 14.04
CA LYS A 17 1.50 22.03 12.83
C LYS A 17 0.04 21.67 13.12
N MET A 18 -0.20 20.77 14.07
CA MET A 18 -1.54 20.30 14.42
C MET A 18 -2.16 21.05 15.59
N GLY A 19 -1.37 21.83 16.34
CA GLY A 19 -1.85 22.67 17.44
C GLY A 19 -2.62 21.84 18.48
N ALA A 20 -3.86 22.22 18.76
CA ALA A 20 -4.72 21.52 19.72
C ALA A 20 -5.00 20.04 19.34
N ASN A 21 -4.90 19.69 18.05
CA ASN A 21 -5.12 18.34 17.54
C ASN A 21 -3.86 17.46 17.61
N ALA A 22 -2.73 17.97 18.11
CA ALA A 22 -1.51 17.19 18.24
C ALA A 22 -1.59 16.13 19.37
N PRO A 23 -1.01 14.93 19.19
CA PRO A 23 -0.91 13.96 20.27
C PRO A 23 -0.02 14.50 21.39
N ARG A 24 -0.58 14.63 22.61
CA ARG A 24 0.17 15.11 23.79
C ARG A 24 0.89 14.00 24.54
N LYS A 25 0.26 12.83 24.62
CA LYS A 25 0.80 11.62 25.28
C LYS A 25 0.59 10.42 24.35
N PRO A 26 1.36 10.33 23.25
CA PRO A 26 1.23 9.21 22.32
C PRO A 26 1.53 7.88 23.01
N VAL A 27 0.69 6.88 22.76
CA VAL A 27 0.87 5.52 23.26
C VAL A 27 1.72 4.74 22.26
N VAL A 28 2.76 4.06 22.75
CA VAL A 28 3.58 3.17 21.91
C VAL A 28 2.98 1.76 21.97
N PRO A 29 2.57 1.18 20.84
CA PRO A 29 2.00 -0.17 20.84
C PRO A 29 3.08 -1.21 21.17
N ARG A 30 2.67 -2.28 21.85
CA ARG A 30 3.48 -3.49 22.03
C ARG A 30 3.51 -4.27 20.72
N ALA A 31 4.65 -4.86 20.40
CA ALA A 31 4.75 -5.77 19.25
C ALA A 31 3.79 -6.95 19.44
N LEU A 32 3.15 -7.36 18.33
CA LEU A 32 2.33 -8.57 18.33
C LEU A 32 3.23 -9.78 18.52
N GLU A 33 2.83 -10.69 19.40
CA GLU A 33 3.43 -12.02 19.51
C GLU A 33 2.76 -12.95 18.50
N GLY A 34 3.55 -13.61 17.65
CA GLY A 34 3.04 -14.43 16.57
C GLY A 34 2.40 -13.60 15.45
N ASN A 35 1.40 -14.18 14.78
CA ASN A 35 0.76 -13.61 13.59
C ASN A 35 -0.77 -13.65 13.66
N THR A 36 -1.36 -13.77 14.84
CA THR A 36 -2.81 -13.79 15.00
C THR A 36 -3.25 -12.89 16.15
N LEU A 37 -4.44 -12.33 15.99
CA LEU A 37 -5.17 -11.60 17.02
C LEU A 37 -6.50 -12.34 17.29
N LYS A 38 -7.01 -12.22 18.51
CA LYS A 38 -8.34 -12.68 18.88
C LYS A 38 -9.22 -11.48 19.20
N LEU A 39 -10.38 -11.41 18.55
CA LEU A 39 -11.42 -10.42 18.83
C LEU A 39 -12.73 -11.17 18.96
N GLU A 40 -13.34 -11.13 20.15
CA GLU A 40 -14.63 -11.78 20.42
C GLU A 40 -14.65 -13.28 20.03
N GLY A 41 -13.55 -13.98 20.31
CA GLY A 41 -13.36 -15.40 19.95
C GLY A 41 -12.97 -15.65 18.48
N GLN A 42 -13.16 -14.68 17.59
CA GLN A 42 -12.79 -14.76 16.18
C GLN A 42 -11.29 -14.54 15.97
N THR A 43 -10.71 -15.26 15.02
CA THR A 43 -9.30 -15.10 14.62
C THR A 43 -9.18 -13.99 13.58
N ILE A 44 -8.18 -13.13 13.75
CA ILE A 44 -7.67 -12.23 12.71
C ILE A 44 -6.23 -12.65 12.45
N GLU A 45 -5.91 -13.02 11.22
CA GLU A 45 -4.58 -13.46 10.81
C GLU A 45 -3.81 -12.28 10.21
N ILE A 46 -2.58 -12.07 10.66
CA ILE A 46 -1.64 -11.13 10.07
C ILE A 46 -0.73 -11.90 9.11
N ARG A 47 -0.89 -11.66 7.81
CA ARG A 47 -0.17 -12.36 6.75
C ARG A 47 0.84 -11.43 6.07
N GLY A 48 1.82 -11.99 5.37
CA GLY A 48 2.85 -11.22 4.68
C GLY A 48 3.89 -10.57 5.61
N THR A 49 4.19 -11.18 6.76
CA THR A 49 5.18 -10.68 7.74
C THR A 49 6.62 -11.15 7.47
N GLN A 50 6.85 -11.80 6.34
CA GLN A 50 8.14 -12.36 5.92
C GLN A 50 8.43 -12.00 4.44
N GLY A 51 9.68 -12.15 4.02
CA GLY A 51 10.11 -11.82 2.65
C GLY A 51 10.35 -10.33 2.41
N LEU A 52 10.55 -9.95 1.14
CA LEU A 52 10.92 -8.58 0.73
C LEU A 52 9.91 -7.53 1.19
N LEU A 53 8.63 -7.89 1.25
CA LEU A 53 7.55 -7.01 1.65
C LEU A 53 7.05 -7.27 3.08
N ALA A 54 7.87 -7.85 3.95
CA ALA A 54 7.53 -8.09 5.38
C ALA A 54 7.06 -6.83 6.13
N HIS A 55 7.39 -5.65 5.62
CA HIS A 55 7.00 -4.35 6.15
C HIS A 55 5.61 -3.87 5.67
N ARG A 56 4.91 -4.66 4.85
CA ARG A 56 3.56 -4.41 4.31
C ARG A 56 2.65 -5.63 4.53
N PRO A 57 2.41 -6.03 5.80
CA PRO A 57 1.50 -7.13 6.09
C PRO A 57 0.04 -6.73 5.82
N TYR A 58 -0.84 -7.72 5.74
CA TYR A 58 -2.28 -7.54 5.65
C TYR A 58 -3.01 -8.39 6.69
N ALA A 59 -4.23 -7.99 7.04
CA ALA A 59 -5.08 -8.76 7.93
C ALA A 59 -6.13 -9.54 7.13
N TRP A 60 -6.24 -10.84 7.42
CA TRP A 60 -7.27 -11.73 6.91
C TRP A 60 -8.21 -12.13 8.05
N ILE A 61 -9.51 -11.99 7.86
CA ILE A 61 -10.54 -12.34 8.85
C ILE A 61 -11.36 -13.49 8.27
N PRO A 62 -11.02 -14.77 8.58
CA PRO A 62 -11.63 -15.92 7.93
C PRO A 62 -13.15 -16.01 8.13
N SER A 63 -13.64 -15.65 9.33
CA SER A 63 -15.05 -15.79 9.71
C SER A 63 -16.01 -14.95 8.86
N ILE A 64 -15.52 -13.87 8.26
CA ILE A 64 -16.26 -12.97 7.37
C ILE A 64 -15.58 -12.80 6.01
N LYS A 65 -14.64 -13.70 5.68
CA LYS A 65 -13.83 -13.70 4.45
C LYS A 65 -13.37 -12.30 4.00
N THR A 66 -12.83 -11.52 4.93
CA THR A 66 -12.49 -10.11 4.68
C THR A 66 -10.98 -9.86 4.75
N ILE A 67 -10.46 -9.13 3.77
CA ILE A 67 -9.10 -8.57 3.78
C ILE A 67 -9.15 -7.10 4.17
N VAL A 68 -8.34 -6.70 5.15
CA VAL A 68 -8.19 -5.30 5.58
C VAL A 68 -6.74 -4.90 5.81
N GLY A 69 -6.50 -3.59 5.86
CA GLY A 69 -5.27 -3.03 6.42
C GLY A 69 -4.03 -3.18 5.55
N ASN A 70 -4.18 -3.46 4.25
CA ASN A 70 -3.04 -3.53 3.35
C ASN A 70 -2.81 -2.21 2.60
N ILE A 71 -1.63 -1.61 2.77
CA ILE A 71 -1.14 -0.53 1.88
C ILE A 71 -0.96 -1.02 0.44
N GLY A 72 -0.87 -2.33 0.24
CA GLY A 72 -0.72 -3.00 -1.04
C GLY A 72 -2.00 -3.14 -1.87
N VAL A 73 -3.17 -2.68 -1.42
CA VAL A 73 -4.41 -2.72 -2.24
C VAL A 73 -4.94 -1.31 -2.44
N PHE A 74 -5.14 -0.94 -3.71
CA PHE A 74 -5.66 0.35 -4.15
C PHE A 74 -6.98 0.18 -4.91
N GLY A 75 -7.82 1.22 -4.87
CA GLY A 75 -9.08 1.26 -5.61
C GLY A 75 -9.19 2.48 -6.54
N ASN A 76 -9.21 2.26 -7.86
CA ASN A 76 -9.46 3.29 -8.88
C ASN A 76 -8.65 4.59 -8.73
N MET A 77 -7.39 4.49 -8.29
CA MET A 77 -6.46 5.60 -8.15
C MET A 77 -5.04 5.17 -8.52
N HIS A 78 -4.18 6.11 -8.86
CA HIS A 78 -2.78 5.82 -9.14
C HIS A 78 -2.06 5.30 -7.89
N VAL A 79 -1.31 4.21 -8.07
CA VAL A 79 -0.73 3.38 -7.01
C VAL A 79 0.61 3.95 -6.51
N TRP A 80 0.88 3.83 -5.21
CA TRP A 80 2.12 4.29 -4.56
C TRP A 80 3.29 3.32 -4.77
N THR A 81 4.04 3.47 -5.86
CA THR A 81 5.20 2.62 -6.19
C THR A 81 6.53 3.13 -5.64
N ALA A 82 6.55 4.26 -4.91
CA ALA A 82 7.77 4.88 -4.41
C ALA A 82 8.53 4.00 -3.41
N ASP A 83 7.87 3.26 -2.52
CA ASP A 83 8.57 2.33 -1.60
C ASP A 83 8.83 0.93 -2.20
N THR A 84 8.62 0.73 -3.50
CA THR A 84 8.96 -0.51 -4.23
C THR A 84 9.85 -0.18 -5.41
N GLN A 85 11.09 0.21 -5.11
CA GLN A 85 12.04 0.80 -6.05
C GLN A 85 12.63 -0.25 -7.00
N THR A 86 12.68 -1.52 -6.56
CA THR A 86 13.22 -2.62 -7.35
C THR A 86 12.12 -3.42 -8.06
N ALA A 87 12.46 -4.01 -9.22
CA ALA A 87 11.56 -4.93 -9.92
C ALA A 87 11.17 -6.13 -9.05
N ALA A 88 12.09 -6.60 -8.20
CA ALA A 88 11.84 -7.71 -7.27
C ALA A 88 10.78 -7.35 -6.21
N GLU A 89 10.80 -6.13 -5.66
CA GLU A 89 9.76 -5.68 -4.72
C GLU A 89 8.40 -5.55 -5.39
N ARG A 90 8.33 -5.04 -6.63
CA ARG A 90 7.08 -4.95 -7.39
C ARG A 90 6.54 -6.33 -7.77
N ALA A 91 7.41 -7.28 -8.12
CA ALA A 91 7.03 -8.67 -8.36
C ALA A 91 6.55 -9.37 -7.08
N ALA A 92 7.21 -9.15 -5.94
CA ALA A 92 6.76 -9.64 -4.64
C ALA A 92 5.39 -9.08 -4.24
N TRP A 93 5.10 -7.83 -4.64
CA TRP A 93 3.79 -7.22 -4.41
C TRP A 93 2.71 -7.91 -5.25
N VAL A 94 2.98 -8.16 -6.53
CA VAL A 94 2.08 -8.96 -7.38
C VAL A 94 1.82 -10.34 -6.80
N ALA A 95 2.85 -11.04 -6.30
CA ALA A 95 2.68 -12.33 -5.65
C ALA A 95 1.80 -12.24 -4.38
N GLN A 96 1.98 -11.21 -3.55
CA GLN A 96 1.14 -10.98 -2.38
C GLN A 96 -0.34 -10.75 -2.76
N LEU A 97 -0.60 -10.05 -3.88
CA LEU A 97 -1.95 -9.87 -4.41
C LEU A 97 -2.57 -11.19 -4.90
N ASP A 98 -1.76 -12.07 -5.49
CA ASP A 98 -2.20 -13.42 -5.88
C ASP A 98 -2.56 -14.29 -4.68
N GLU A 99 -1.77 -14.23 -3.60
CA GLU A 99 -2.10 -14.89 -2.34
C GLU A 99 -3.43 -14.39 -1.75
N MET A 100 -3.69 -13.07 -1.83
CA MET A 100 -4.95 -12.48 -1.38
C MET A 100 -6.14 -12.95 -2.22
N ALA A 101 -6.00 -12.97 -3.55
CA ALA A 101 -7.04 -13.45 -4.44
C ALA A 101 -7.36 -14.93 -4.19
N ALA A 102 -6.35 -15.76 -3.90
CA ALA A 102 -6.52 -17.19 -3.61
C ALA A 102 -7.37 -17.47 -2.36
N LEU A 103 -7.47 -16.51 -1.43
CA LEU A 103 -8.36 -16.61 -0.26
C LEU A 103 -9.85 -16.51 -0.61
N LYS A 104 -10.19 -16.10 -1.83
CA LYS A 104 -11.57 -15.85 -2.30
C LYS A 104 -12.33 -14.93 -1.33
N PRO A 105 -11.84 -13.70 -1.08
CA PRO A 105 -12.47 -12.77 -0.16
C PRO A 105 -13.86 -12.34 -0.66
N GLU A 106 -14.79 -12.21 0.27
CA GLU A 106 -16.10 -11.57 0.01
C GLU A 106 -15.99 -10.05 0.08
N LEU A 107 -15.09 -9.52 0.91
CA LEU A 107 -14.85 -8.10 1.11
C LEU A 107 -13.34 -7.81 1.12
N VAL A 108 -12.94 -6.73 0.45
CA VAL A 108 -11.56 -6.25 0.44
C VAL A 108 -11.59 -4.75 0.68
N ILE A 109 -11.05 -4.31 1.82
CA ILE A 109 -10.94 -2.88 2.16
C ILE A 109 -9.57 -2.36 1.68
N PRO A 110 -9.51 -1.55 0.61
CA PRO A 110 -8.25 -1.02 0.11
C PRO A 110 -7.63 -0.05 1.12
N GLY A 111 -6.31 0.02 1.18
CA GLY A 111 -5.62 1.02 2.00
C GLY A 111 -5.83 2.43 1.47
N HIS A 112 -5.99 2.59 0.16
CA HIS A 112 -6.32 3.84 -0.50
C HIS A 112 -7.29 3.61 -1.67
N MET A 113 -8.30 4.46 -1.82
CA MET A 113 -9.22 4.37 -2.95
C MET A 113 -9.86 5.71 -3.30
N LYS A 114 -10.30 5.83 -4.55
CA LYS A 114 -11.27 6.85 -4.95
C LYS A 114 -12.61 6.59 -4.25
N SER A 115 -13.26 7.65 -3.77
CA SER A 115 -14.59 7.57 -3.17
C SER A 115 -15.59 6.87 -4.10
N GLY A 116 -16.42 5.99 -3.53
CA GLY A 116 -17.40 5.18 -4.28
C GLY A 116 -16.81 3.95 -4.97
N THR A 117 -15.52 3.65 -4.81
CA THR A 117 -14.95 2.38 -5.29
C THR A 117 -15.56 1.19 -4.54
N ALA A 118 -15.97 0.16 -5.28
CA ALA A 118 -16.43 -1.08 -4.69
C ALA A 118 -15.28 -1.76 -3.90
N VAL A 119 -15.61 -2.28 -2.73
CA VAL A 119 -14.65 -2.83 -1.76
C VAL A 119 -14.62 -4.35 -1.82
N ASP A 120 -14.35 -4.90 -3.00
CA ASP A 120 -14.30 -6.35 -3.25
C ASP A 120 -13.02 -6.75 -4.00
N ALA A 121 -12.93 -8.04 -4.38
CA ALA A 121 -11.78 -8.62 -5.05
C ALA A 121 -11.35 -7.89 -6.34
N ARG A 122 -12.21 -7.07 -6.96
CA ARG A 122 -11.84 -6.23 -8.11
C ARG A 122 -10.73 -5.23 -7.79
N THR A 123 -10.59 -4.81 -6.52
CA THR A 123 -9.51 -3.90 -6.09
C THR A 123 -8.14 -4.58 -6.08
N ILE A 124 -8.09 -5.88 -5.77
CA ILE A 124 -6.88 -6.72 -5.89
C ILE A 124 -6.49 -6.80 -7.38
N ALA A 125 -7.45 -7.14 -8.25
CA ALA A 125 -7.22 -7.22 -9.69
C ALA A 125 -6.75 -5.88 -10.26
N PHE A 126 -7.42 -4.78 -9.94
CA PHE A 126 -7.02 -3.44 -10.35
C PHE A 126 -5.57 -3.13 -9.97
N THR A 127 -5.18 -3.38 -8.72
CA THR A 127 -3.82 -3.08 -8.25
C THR A 127 -2.79 -3.95 -8.96
N LYS A 128 -3.09 -5.24 -9.16
CA LYS A 128 -2.22 -6.18 -9.87
C LYS A 128 -1.99 -5.73 -11.32
N ASP A 129 -3.07 -5.45 -12.05
CA ASP A 129 -3.01 -5.00 -13.44
C ASP A 129 -2.24 -3.69 -13.56
N TYR A 130 -2.45 -2.77 -12.60
CA TYR A 130 -1.71 -1.50 -12.53
C TYR A 130 -0.21 -1.72 -12.39
N LEU A 131 0.23 -2.59 -11.48
CA LEU A 131 1.65 -2.87 -11.26
C LEU A 131 2.30 -3.54 -12.48
N GLN A 132 1.61 -4.47 -13.12
CA GLN A 132 2.09 -5.11 -14.35
C GLN A 132 2.21 -4.10 -15.50
N THR A 133 1.23 -3.21 -15.64
CA THR A 133 1.27 -2.12 -16.63
C THR A 133 2.37 -1.12 -16.32
N PHE A 134 2.55 -0.77 -15.03
CA PHE A 134 3.63 0.11 -14.58
C PHE A 134 5.00 -0.49 -14.91
N GLU A 135 5.23 -1.77 -14.62
CA GLU A 135 6.50 -2.44 -14.95
C GLU A 135 6.79 -2.42 -16.44
N LYS A 136 5.79 -2.74 -17.27
CA LYS A 136 5.90 -2.70 -18.73
C LYS A 136 6.25 -1.30 -19.24
N ASN A 137 5.55 -0.28 -18.75
CA ASN A 137 5.76 1.10 -19.17
C ASN A 137 7.09 1.65 -18.65
N LEU A 138 7.51 1.27 -17.43
CA LEU A 138 8.79 1.67 -16.84
C LEU A 138 9.95 1.17 -17.70
N ALA A 139 9.92 -0.11 -18.12
CA ALA A 139 10.95 -0.67 -18.99
C ALA A 139 11.03 0.02 -20.38
N ALA A 140 9.93 0.63 -20.83
CA ALA A 140 9.84 1.33 -22.12
C ALA A 140 10.09 2.84 -22.04
N SER A 141 10.22 3.40 -20.83
CA SER A 141 10.34 4.85 -20.61
C SER A 141 11.77 5.24 -20.26
N LYS A 142 12.26 6.36 -20.78
CA LYS A 142 13.60 6.88 -20.48
C LYS A 142 13.65 7.77 -19.24
N ASN A 143 12.51 8.30 -18.82
CA ASN A 143 12.36 9.24 -17.72
C ASN A 143 10.93 9.20 -17.16
N SER A 144 10.73 9.88 -16.03
CA SER A 144 9.46 9.92 -15.31
C SER A 144 8.36 10.58 -16.12
N ALA A 145 8.66 11.62 -16.90
CA ALA A 145 7.65 12.28 -17.74
C ALA A 145 7.05 11.33 -18.78
N GLU A 146 7.88 10.54 -19.45
CA GLU A 146 7.44 9.48 -20.38
C GLU A 146 6.60 8.42 -19.67
N LEU A 147 7.06 7.95 -18.50
CA LEU A 147 6.34 6.95 -17.70
C LEU A 147 4.98 7.46 -17.20
N ILE A 148 4.93 8.70 -16.69
CA ILE A 148 3.70 9.37 -16.27
C ILE A 148 2.72 9.47 -17.43
N GLY A 149 3.20 9.88 -18.61
CA GLY A 149 2.39 9.95 -19.83
C GLY A 149 1.84 8.59 -20.25
N ALA A 150 2.69 7.55 -20.25
CA ALA A 150 2.30 6.20 -20.58
C ALA A 150 1.24 5.64 -19.60
N MET A 151 1.43 5.84 -18.29
CA MET A 151 0.47 5.40 -17.28
C MET A 151 -0.87 6.12 -17.37
N LYS A 152 -0.87 7.44 -17.63
CA LYS A 152 -2.11 8.20 -17.88
C LYS A 152 -2.84 7.72 -19.14
N LYS A 153 -2.10 7.31 -20.17
CA LYS A 153 -2.68 6.71 -21.39
C LYS A 153 -3.27 5.31 -21.13
N SER A 154 -2.63 4.51 -20.29
CA SER A 154 -3.13 3.19 -19.90
C SER A 154 -4.35 3.26 -18.97
N TYR A 155 -4.45 4.32 -18.15
CA TYR A 155 -5.51 4.51 -17.17
C TYR A 155 -6.18 5.89 -17.29
N PRO A 156 -6.80 6.24 -18.44
CA PRO A 156 -7.34 7.59 -18.68
C PRO A 156 -8.49 7.99 -17.74
N GLN A 157 -9.18 7.00 -17.16
CA GLN A 157 -10.26 7.18 -16.18
C GLN A 157 -9.76 7.39 -14.74
N VAL A 158 -8.47 7.14 -14.48
CA VAL A 158 -7.88 7.27 -13.15
C VAL A 158 -7.39 8.70 -12.95
N THR A 159 -8.15 9.48 -12.20
CA THR A 159 -7.86 10.90 -11.92
C THR A 159 -7.15 11.12 -10.58
N ASP A 160 -7.38 10.22 -9.63
CA ASP A 160 -6.93 10.35 -8.25
C ASP A 160 -5.53 9.74 -8.08
N GLY A 161 -4.76 10.25 -7.12
CA GLY A 161 -3.40 9.75 -6.86
C GLY A 161 -2.34 10.27 -7.83
N ALA A 162 -2.57 11.37 -8.54
CA ALA A 162 -1.59 11.96 -9.46
C ALA A 162 -0.20 12.18 -8.80
N MET A 163 -0.17 12.58 -7.53
CA MET A 163 1.06 12.69 -6.74
C MET A 163 1.75 11.33 -6.54
N SER A 164 1.00 10.25 -6.31
CA SER A 164 1.53 8.89 -6.21
C SER A 164 2.22 8.46 -7.51
N LEU A 165 1.61 8.76 -8.66
CA LEU A 165 2.22 8.49 -9.97
C LEU A 165 3.47 9.34 -10.19
N ASP A 166 3.43 10.64 -9.89
CA ASP A 166 4.56 11.54 -10.07
C ASP A 166 5.79 11.12 -9.26
N ILE A 167 5.61 10.90 -7.95
CA ILE A 167 6.70 10.47 -7.06
C ILE A 167 7.15 9.06 -7.43
N GLY A 168 6.20 8.12 -7.61
CA GLY A 168 6.50 6.76 -7.99
C GLY A 168 7.31 6.67 -9.28
N ALA A 169 6.97 7.46 -10.30
CA ALA A 169 7.73 7.51 -11.54
C ALA A 169 9.15 8.05 -11.32
N LYS A 170 9.32 9.21 -10.69
CA LYS A 170 10.63 9.82 -10.45
C LYS A 170 11.56 8.93 -9.64
N VAL A 171 11.03 8.22 -8.64
CA VAL A 171 11.83 7.29 -7.84
C VAL A 171 12.27 6.10 -8.68
N ASN A 172 11.35 5.48 -9.42
CA ASN A 172 11.64 4.28 -10.20
C ASN A 172 12.46 4.56 -11.48
N THR A 173 12.58 5.82 -11.92
CA THR A 173 13.49 6.26 -12.99
C THR A 173 14.80 6.84 -12.48
N GLY A 174 15.01 6.89 -11.15
CA GLY A 174 16.24 7.39 -10.52
C GLY A 174 16.37 8.91 -10.46
N GLU A 175 15.33 9.66 -10.84
CA GLU A 175 15.29 11.12 -10.79
C GLU A 175 15.03 11.67 -9.37
N MET A 176 14.54 10.83 -8.45
CA MET A 176 14.30 11.18 -7.05
C MET A 176 14.80 10.07 -6.12
N LYS A 177 15.53 10.45 -5.07
CA LYS A 177 15.87 9.53 -3.97
C LYS A 177 14.70 9.39 -3.01
N TRP A 178 14.46 8.18 -2.53
CA TRP A 178 13.38 7.84 -1.63
C TRP A 178 13.85 6.91 -0.51
#